data_AF-A0A1H4RH82-F1
#
_entry.id   AF-A0A1H4RH82-F1
#
_cell.length_a   1.000
_cell.length_b   1.000
_cell.length_c   1.000
_cell.angle_alpha   90.00
_cell.angle_beta   90.00
_cell.angle_gamma   90.00
#
_symmetry.space_group_name_H-M   'P 1'
#
loop_
_entity.id
_entity.type
_entity.pdbx_description
1 polymer ?
#
loop_
_entity_poly.entity_id
_entity_poly.type
_entity_poly.pdbx_seq_one_letter_code
_entity_poly.pdbx_strand_id
1 'polypeptide(L)'
;MRQFFVVAGLLLSNLSFAAEALTIDVHRDANCGCCKAWISHLQDNGFNVVDHVETDMSALKQRLGVPPRLSSCHTGVINGQFVEGHVPAADILKLRQQPDLLGAARRGRTWHAGRLTGYEIRQCT
;
A
#
# COMPACT_ATOMS: atom_id res chain seq x y z
N MET A 1 64.69 -12.92 -16.38
CA MET A 1 63.73 -14.03 -16.15
C MET A 1 62.52 -13.45 -15.43
N ARG A 2 61.38 -13.48 -16.13
CA ARG A 2 59.96 -13.24 -15.77
C ARG A 2 59.63 -12.67 -14.37
N GLN A 3 59.13 -11.42 -14.37
CA GLN A 3 58.39 -10.84 -13.25
C GLN A 3 56.95 -11.37 -13.30
N PHE A 4 56.54 -12.09 -12.26
CA PHE A 4 55.16 -12.57 -12.11
C PHE A 4 54.32 -11.45 -11.48
N PHE A 5 53.55 -10.74 -12.29
CA PHE A 5 52.49 -9.86 -11.81
C PHE A 5 51.27 -10.72 -11.43
N VAL A 6 51.03 -10.89 -10.13
CA VAL A 6 49.77 -11.47 -9.63
C VAL A 6 48.74 -10.35 -9.59
N VAL A 7 47.88 -10.30 -10.61
CA VAL A 7 46.69 -9.43 -10.61
C VAL A 7 45.60 -10.13 -9.80
N ALA A 8 45.43 -9.69 -8.55
CA ALA A 8 44.29 -10.09 -7.72
C ALA A 8 43.02 -9.42 -8.26
N GLY A 9 42.23 -10.17 -9.03
CA GLY A 9 40.93 -9.71 -9.54
C GLY A 9 39.90 -9.63 -8.41
N LEU A 10 39.53 -8.41 -8.02
CA LEU A 10 38.35 -8.17 -7.18
C LEU A 10 37.09 -8.42 -8.02
N LEU A 11 36.45 -9.57 -7.81
CA LEU A 11 35.11 -9.85 -8.33
C LEU A 11 34.09 -9.05 -7.49
N LEU A 12 33.70 -7.87 -7.99
CA LEU A 12 32.54 -7.13 -7.51
C LEU A 12 31.27 -7.82 -7.99
N SER A 13 30.79 -8.79 -7.20
CA SER A 13 29.47 -9.40 -7.38
C SER A 13 28.40 -8.33 -7.20
N ASN A 14 27.76 -7.91 -8.30
CA ASN A 14 26.59 -7.05 -8.26
C ASN A 14 25.45 -7.84 -7.60
N LEU A 15 25.17 -7.53 -6.33
CA LEU A 15 23.93 -7.97 -5.68
C LEU A 15 22.78 -7.16 -6.29
N SER A 16 22.17 -7.69 -7.35
CA SER A 16 20.91 -7.19 -7.86
C SER A 16 19.82 -7.44 -6.81
N PHE A 17 19.55 -6.44 -5.98
CA PHE A 17 18.38 -6.45 -5.11
C PHE A 17 17.15 -6.25 -6.01
N ALA A 18 16.47 -7.35 -6.34
CA ALA A 18 15.16 -7.26 -6.95
C ALA A 18 14.24 -6.61 -5.92
N ALA A 19 13.86 -5.36 -6.14
CA ALA A 19 12.83 -4.72 -5.32
C ALA A 19 11.53 -5.50 -5.51
N GLU A 20 11.01 -6.11 -4.45
CA GLU A 20 9.71 -6.75 -4.50
C GLU A 20 8.66 -5.74 -4.97
N ALA A 21 7.86 -6.16 -5.95
CA ALA A 21 6.79 -5.33 -6.50
C ALA A 21 5.83 -4.91 -5.39
N LEU A 22 5.56 -3.61 -5.31
CA LEU A 22 4.69 -3.00 -4.31
C LEU A 22 3.22 -3.37 -4.56
N THR A 23 2.85 -4.58 -4.17
CA THR A 23 1.53 -5.14 -4.48
C THR A 23 0.51 -4.74 -3.42
N ILE A 24 -0.66 -4.30 -3.87
CA ILE A 24 -1.81 -3.96 -3.03
C ILE A 24 -3.08 -4.60 -3.61
N ASP A 25 -3.78 -5.36 -2.78
CA ASP A 25 -5.10 -5.89 -3.11
C ASP A 25 -6.15 -4.81 -2.85
N VAL A 26 -6.96 -4.47 -3.83
CA VAL A 26 -7.99 -3.44 -3.71
C VAL A 26 -9.36 -4.07 -3.89
N HIS A 27 -10.14 -4.09 -2.83
CA HIS A 27 -11.52 -4.58 -2.85
C HIS A 27 -12.47 -3.40 -2.96
N ARG A 28 -13.37 -3.43 -3.93
CA ARG A 28 -14.33 -2.34 -4.17
C ARG A 28 -15.70 -2.83 -4.58
N ASP A 29 -16.68 -1.97 -4.38
CA ASP A 29 -17.99 -2.11 -5.00
C ASP A 29 -17.90 -2.03 -6.55
N ALA A 30 -18.74 -2.81 -7.23
CA ALA A 30 -18.78 -2.90 -8.69
C ALA A 30 -19.08 -1.55 -9.37
N ASN A 31 -19.91 -0.73 -8.74
CA ASN A 31 -20.50 0.47 -9.33
C ASN A 31 -19.86 1.78 -8.84
N CYS A 32 -18.63 1.71 -8.29
CA CYS A 32 -17.91 2.87 -7.77
C CYS A 32 -16.88 3.44 -8.77
N GLY A 33 -17.25 4.52 -9.48
CA GLY A 33 -16.35 5.19 -10.43
C GLY A 33 -15.09 5.80 -9.81
N CYS A 34 -15.17 6.39 -8.60
CA CYS A 34 -13.99 6.99 -7.95
C CYS A 34 -12.97 5.96 -7.46
N CYS A 35 -13.40 4.73 -7.21
CA CYS A 35 -12.52 3.63 -6.81
C CYS A 35 -11.52 3.30 -7.93
N LYS A 36 -11.98 3.28 -9.19
CA LYS A 36 -11.09 3.09 -10.36
C LYS A 36 -10.09 4.21 -10.55
N ALA A 37 -10.50 5.46 -10.31
CA ALA A 37 -9.58 6.61 -10.36
C ALA A 37 -8.49 6.53 -9.29
N TRP A 38 -8.83 6.04 -8.09
CA TRP A 38 -7.84 5.81 -7.05
C TRP A 38 -6.88 4.66 -7.39
N ILE A 39 -7.39 3.56 -7.97
CA ILE A 39 -6.55 2.46 -8.49
C ILE A 39 -5.55 2.98 -9.53
N SER A 40 -6.01 3.77 -10.50
CA SER A 40 -5.12 4.38 -11.51
C SER A 40 -4.04 5.23 -10.85
N HIS A 41 -4.41 6.06 -9.87
CA HIS A 41 -3.45 6.86 -9.13
C HIS A 41 -2.39 6.00 -8.42
N LEU A 42 -2.75 4.86 -7.84
CA LEU A 42 -1.77 3.95 -7.22
C LEU A 42 -0.84 3.33 -8.27
N GLN A 43 -1.38 2.89 -9.41
CA GLN A 43 -0.59 2.35 -10.51
C GLN A 43 0.41 3.39 -11.05
N ASP A 44 -0.01 4.65 -11.21
CA ASP A 44 0.84 5.76 -11.62
C ASP A 44 1.96 6.06 -10.60
N ASN A 45 1.79 5.63 -9.35
CA ASN A 45 2.78 5.74 -8.27
C ASN A 45 3.56 4.44 -8.04
N GLY A 46 3.53 3.49 -8.99
CA GLY A 46 4.35 2.29 -8.97
C GLY A 46 3.82 1.13 -8.14
N PHE A 47 2.55 1.19 -7.71
CA PHE A 47 1.91 0.04 -7.06
C PHE A 47 1.44 -0.96 -8.11
N ASN A 48 1.67 -2.25 -7.85
CA ASN A 48 0.99 -3.33 -8.55
C ASN A 48 -0.38 -3.55 -7.89
N VAL A 49 -1.45 -3.13 -8.55
CA VAL A 49 -2.80 -3.20 -7.97
C VAL A 49 -3.55 -4.43 -8.47
N VAL A 50 -4.03 -5.25 -7.53
CA VAL A 50 -4.95 -6.36 -7.82
C VAL A 50 -6.37 -5.90 -7.50
N ASP A 51 -7.18 -5.65 -8.54
CA ASP A 51 -8.56 -5.14 -8.38
C ASP A 51 -9.56 -6.28 -8.19
N HIS A 52 -10.16 -6.35 -7.00
CA HIS A 52 -11.20 -7.30 -6.62
C HIS A 52 -12.55 -6.58 -6.56
N VAL A 53 -13.48 -6.97 -7.44
CA VAL A 53 -14.88 -6.57 -7.28
C VAL A 53 -15.52 -7.46 -6.23
N GLU A 54 -15.90 -6.86 -5.11
CA GLU A 54 -16.41 -7.58 -3.96
C GLU A 54 -17.93 -7.51 -3.89
N THR A 55 -18.56 -8.65 -3.59
CA THR A 55 -20.02 -8.76 -3.45
C THR A 55 -20.52 -8.36 -2.06
N ASP A 56 -19.68 -8.53 -1.03
CA ASP A 56 -20.00 -8.12 0.34
C ASP A 56 -18.84 -7.37 0.98
N MET A 57 -18.80 -6.06 0.70
CA MET A 57 -17.82 -5.14 1.28
C MET A 57 -17.95 -5.02 2.80
N SER A 58 -19.13 -5.24 3.36
CA SER A 58 -19.36 -5.09 4.81
C SER A 58 -18.70 -6.22 5.58
N ALA A 59 -18.91 -7.47 5.13
CA ALA A 59 -18.27 -8.64 5.71
C ALA A 59 -16.74 -8.58 5.56
N LEU A 60 -16.24 -8.16 4.39
CA LEU A 60 -14.80 -7.96 4.19
C LEU A 60 -14.20 -6.98 5.20
N LYS A 61 -14.77 -5.78 5.32
CA LYS A 61 -14.27 -4.74 6.24
C LYS A 61 -14.27 -5.19 7.69
N GLN A 62 -15.30 -5.93 8.10
CA GLN A 62 -15.36 -6.50 9.44
C GLN A 62 -14.21 -7.49 9.69
N ARG A 63 -13.91 -8.38 8.72
CA ARG A 63 -12.78 -9.32 8.80
C ARG A 63 -11.43 -8.61 8.87
N LEU A 64 -11.28 -7.49 8.16
CA LEU A 64 -10.06 -6.67 8.16
C LEU A 64 -9.95 -5.74 9.39
N GLY A 65 -10.93 -5.75 10.29
CA GLY A 65 -10.93 -4.90 11.48
C GLY A 65 -11.14 -3.41 11.19
N VAL A 66 -11.70 -3.07 10.02
CA VAL A 66 -12.02 -1.68 9.67
C VAL A 66 -13.16 -1.19 10.56
N PRO A 67 -12.96 -0.14 11.38
CA PRO A 67 -14.02 0.38 12.23
C PRO A 67 -15.19 0.89 11.37
N PRO A 68 -16.46 0.56 11.69
CA PRO A 68 -17.62 0.97 10.90
C PRO A 68 -17.67 2.49 10.64
N ARG A 69 -17.25 3.29 11.63
CA ARG A 69 -17.17 4.76 11.55
C ARG A 69 -16.15 5.27 10.51
N LEU A 70 -15.25 4.43 10.01
CA LEU A 70 -14.23 4.77 9.01
C LEU A 70 -14.55 4.21 7.61
N SER A 71 -15.57 3.35 7.48
CA SER A 71 -15.97 2.68 6.24
C SER A 71 -16.25 3.64 5.07
N SER A 72 -15.70 3.31 3.91
CA SER A 72 -15.72 4.01 2.62
C SER A 72 -16.22 3.08 1.50
N CYS A 73 -15.96 3.37 0.23
CA CYS A 73 -16.42 2.58 -0.92
C CYS A 73 -15.47 1.42 -1.32
N HIS A 74 -14.22 1.44 -0.87
CA HIS A 74 -13.22 0.41 -1.14
C HIS A 74 -12.24 0.30 0.02
N THR A 75 -11.57 -0.85 0.08
CA THR A 75 -10.55 -1.18 1.07
C THR A 75 -9.37 -1.81 0.35
N GLY A 76 -8.20 -1.18 0.45
CA GLY A 76 -6.93 -1.77 0.06
C GLY A 76 -6.35 -2.64 1.18
N VAL A 77 -5.56 -3.65 0.84
CA VAL A 77 -4.79 -4.46 1.79
C VAL A 77 -3.35 -4.55 1.29
N ILE A 78 -2.40 -4.17 2.14
CA ILE A 78 -0.98 -4.25 1.85
C ILE A 78 -0.23 -4.67 3.12
N ASN A 79 0.63 -5.68 3.03
CA ASN A 79 1.35 -6.25 4.18
C ASN A 79 0.43 -6.60 5.37
N GLY A 80 -0.82 -7.01 5.11
CA GLY A 80 -1.83 -7.30 6.14
C GLY A 80 -2.49 -6.07 6.79
N GLN A 81 -2.10 -4.85 6.39
CA GLN A 81 -2.67 -3.60 6.87
C GLN A 81 -3.78 -3.11 5.93
N PHE A 82 -4.89 -2.60 6.48
CA PHE A 82 -5.97 -2.06 5.67
C PHE A 82 -5.70 -0.61 5.23
N VAL A 83 -6.20 -0.24 4.05
CA VAL A 83 -6.17 1.11 3.49
C VAL A 83 -7.59 1.49 3.07
N GLU A 84 -8.30 2.20 3.95
CA GLU A 84 -9.72 2.48 3.79
C GLU A 84 -9.95 3.82 3.07
N GLY A 85 -10.61 3.79 1.91
CA GLY A 85 -10.89 4.98 1.12
C GLY A 85 -9.65 5.59 0.44
N HIS A 86 -9.74 6.86 0.02
CA HIS A 86 -8.78 7.47 -0.91
C HIS A 86 -7.43 7.84 -0.28
N VAL A 87 -6.77 6.98 0.49
CA VAL A 87 -5.48 7.30 1.11
C VAL A 87 -4.41 7.58 0.03
N PRO A 88 -3.62 8.66 0.13
CA PRO A 88 -2.53 8.94 -0.81
C PRO A 88 -1.48 7.84 -0.92
N ALA A 89 -0.92 7.61 -2.11
CA ALA A 89 0.17 6.66 -2.33
C ALA A 89 1.35 6.85 -1.36
N ALA A 90 1.77 8.11 -1.15
CA ALA A 90 2.85 8.44 -0.21
C ALA A 90 2.52 8.07 1.25
N ASP A 91 1.26 8.14 1.64
CA ASP A 91 0.80 7.82 2.99
C ASP A 91 0.68 6.30 3.19
N ILE A 92 0.33 5.55 2.13
CA ILE A 92 0.41 4.09 2.12
C ILE A 92 1.87 3.63 2.26
N LEU A 93 2.82 4.29 1.60
CA LEU A 93 4.25 3.98 1.77
C LEU A 93 4.72 4.20 3.22
N LYS A 94 4.27 5.26 3.89
CA LYS A 94 4.57 5.50 5.31
C LYS A 94 3.91 4.46 6.22
N LEU A 95 2.70 4.02 5.91
CA LEU A 95 1.99 2.97 6.65
C LEU A 95 2.78 1.67 6.67
N ARG A 96 3.35 1.26 5.52
CA ARG A 96 4.17 0.03 5.40
C ARG A 96 5.42 0.02 6.28
N GLN A 97 5.92 1.20 6.66
CA GLN A 97 7.07 1.34 7.57
C GLN A 97 6.65 1.31 9.05
N GLN A 98 5.37 1.13 9.34
CA GLN A 98 4.79 1.15 10.69
C GLN A 98 3.99 -0.14 10.92
N PRO A 99 4.65 -1.28 11.18
CA PRO A 99 4.00 -2.59 11.31
C PRO A 99 3.02 -2.67 12.49
N ASP A 100 3.15 -1.80 13.50
CA ASP A 100 2.26 -1.75 14.67
C ASP A 100 0.88 -1.14 14.36
N LEU A 101 0.70 -0.56 13.16
CA LEU A 101 -0.58 0.00 12.74
C LEU A 101 -1.40 -1.05 12.02
N LEU A 102 -2.69 -1.13 12.36
CA LEU A 102 -3.62 -2.01 11.66
C LEU A 102 -4.01 -1.47 10.27
N GLY A 103 -3.94 -0.16 10.07
CA GLY A 103 -4.28 0.45 8.79
C GLY A 103 -4.40 1.98 8.81
N ALA A 104 -4.77 2.53 7.67
CA ALA A 104 -5.04 3.96 7.46
C ALA A 104 -6.42 4.15 6.83
N ALA A 105 -7.08 5.29 7.09
CA ALA A 105 -8.38 5.59 6.52
C ALA A 105 -8.50 7.06 6.09
N ARG A 106 -9.12 7.33 4.93
CA ARG A 106 -9.47 8.68 4.47
C ARG A 106 -10.87 8.73 3.85
N ARG A 107 -11.75 9.53 4.45
CA ARG A 107 -13.07 9.89 3.90
C ARG A 107 -12.93 11.12 2.97
N GLY A 108 -13.51 11.09 1.76
CA GLY A 108 -13.70 12.29 0.92
C GLY A 108 -12.95 12.34 -0.44
N ARG A 109 -13.38 13.28 -1.31
CA ARG A 109 -13.03 13.38 -2.76
C ARG A 109 -12.06 14.52 -3.13
N THR A 110 -11.33 15.14 -2.20
CA THR A 110 -10.46 16.28 -2.53
C THR A 110 -9.03 16.06 -2.07
N TRP A 111 -8.12 16.00 -3.05
CA TRP A 111 -6.67 16.05 -2.87
C TRP A 111 -6.23 17.45 -2.43
N HIS A 112 -6.34 17.75 -1.14
CA HIS A 112 -5.56 18.83 -0.54
C HIS A 112 -4.49 18.21 0.35
N ALA A 113 -3.23 18.53 0.02
CA ALA A 113 -2.07 18.32 0.89
C ALA A 113 -2.22 19.25 2.10
N GLY A 114 -3.07 18.87 3.03
CA GLY A 114 -3.35 19.59 4.27
C GLY A 114 -3.39 18.58 5.40
N ARG A 115 -2.72 18.91 6.50
CA ARG A 115 -2.60 18.14 7.74
C ARG A 115 -3.98 17.65 8.22
N LEU A 116 -4.32 16.38 7.97
CA LEU A 116 -5.59 15.80 8.40
C LEU A 116 -5.45 15.12 9.76
N THR A 117 -6.25 15.59 10.70
CA THR A 117 -6.52 15.02 12.01
C THR A 117 -7.26 13.68 11.82
N GLY A 118 -6.56 12.56 11.88
CA GLY A 118 -7.19 11.23 11.80
C GLY A 118 -6.24 10.07 11.53
N TYR A 119 -4.95 10.23 11.81
CA TYR A 119 -3.93 9.20 11.62
C TYR A 119 -3.75 8.42 12.92
N GLU A 120 -4.71 7.58 13.30
CA GLU A 120 -4.43 6.58 14.35
C GLU A 120 -5.46 5.45 14.34
N ILE A 121 -5.02 4.24 13.98
CA ILE A 121 -5.54 3.02 14.58
C ILE A 121 -4.33 2.21 15.09
N ARG A 122 -3.89 2.54 16.31
CA ARG A 122 -3.21 1.61 17.24
C ARG A 122 -4.31 0.90 18.06
N GLN A 123 -4.18 -0.32 18.58
CA GLN A 123 -3.00 -1.02 19.07
C GLN A 123 -3.07 -2.53 18.79
N CYS A 124 -1.89 -3.15 18.65
CA CYS A 124 -1.65 -4.50 19.18
C CYS A 124 -1.88 -4.48 20.69
N THR A 125 -2.95 -5.13 21.16
CA THR A 125 -3.08 -5.64 22.53
C THR A 125 -3.58 -7.06 22.45
#